data_AF-A0A7W0GNI7-F1
#
_entry.id   AF-A0A7W0GNI7-F1
#
_cell.length_a   1.000
_cell.length_b   1.000
_cell.length_c   1.000
_cell.angle_alpha   90.00
_cell.angle_beta   90.00
_cell.angle_gamma   90.00
#
_symmetry.space_group_name_H-M   'P 1'
#
loop_
_entity.id
_entity.type
_entity.pdbx_description
1 polymer ?
#
loop_
_entity_poly.entity_id
_entity_poly.type
_entity_poly.pdbx_seq_one_letter_code
_entity_poly.pdbx_strand_id
1 'polypeptide(L)'
;MIWEPVLPTDLAAPSTMTLKRISDARASQYWDKEHLVSKSIGEEDGVVWDYVAVYPQGKLWDKSPPEPNYSHAPVIHGIDGTREAIQKLLQEKSK
;
A
#
# COMPACT_ATOMS: atom_id res chain seq x y z
N MET A 1 -3.87 1.07 -3.59
CA MET A 1 -2.72 2.00 -3.67
C MET A 1 -3.07 3.25 -2.91
N ILE A 2 -2.17 3.69 -2.05
CA ILE A 2 -2.25 4.99 -1.40
C ILE A 2 -1.23 5.88 -2.11
N TRP A 3 -1.68 7.04 -2.55
CA TRP A 3 -0.82 8.08 -3.12
C TRP A 3 -0.64 9.16 -2.07
N GLU A 4 0.61 9.53 -1.80
CA GLU A 4 0.99 10.53 -0.81
C GLU A 4 1.94 11.55 -1.45
N PRO A 5 1.95 12.81 -1.01
CA PRO A 5 2.91 13.80 -1.50
C PRO A 5 4.32 13.50 -0.95
N VAL A 6 5.25 13.09 -1.81
CA VAL A 6 6.63 12.76 -1.38
C VAL A 6 7.54 13.99 -1.49
N LEU A 7 7.31 14.83 -2.50
CA LEU A 7 8.09 16.03 -2.75
C LEU A 7 7.31 17.30 -2.39
N PRO A 8 7.99 18.43 -2.06
CA PRO A 8 7.34 19.72 -1.85
C PRO A 8 6.50 20.21 -3.04
N THR A 9 6.75 19.67 -4.23
CA THR A 9 6.02 19.99 -5.47
C THR A 9 4.78 19.11 -5.69
N ASP A 10 4.52 18.11 -4.85
CA ASP A 10 3.34 17.25 -4.93
C ASP A 10 2.12 17.95 -4.31
N LEU A 11 1.68 19.02 -4.96
CA LEU A 11 0.66 19.92 -4.41
C LEU A 11 -0.77 19.37 -4.52
N ALA A 12 -0.98 18.30 -5.29
CA ALA A 12 -2.29 17.73 -5.58
C ALA A 12 -2.22 16.23 -5.85
N ALA A 13 -3.39 15.58 -5.77
CA ALA A 13 -3.54 14.17 -6.10
C ALA A 13 -3.12 13.85 -7.55
N PRO A 14 -2.71 12.60 -7.84
CA PRO A 14 -2.38 12.18 -9.19
C PRO A 14 -3.54 12.41 -10.17
N SER A 15 -3.21 12.83 -11.39
CA SER A 15 -4.21 13.04 -12.44
C SER A 15 -4.90 11.74 -12.86
N THR A 16 -6.06 11.86 -13.50
CA THR A 16 -6.79 10.71 -14.07
C THR A 16 -5.93 9.89 -15.05
N MET A 17 -5.01 10.54 -15.78
CA MET A 17 -4.08 9.82 -16.67
C MET A 17 -3.08 8.95 -15.89
N THR A 18 -2.60 9.44 -14.75
CA THR A 18 -1.70 8.67 -13.87
C THR A 18 -2.44 7.50 -13.23
N LEU A 19 -3.63 7.73 -12.69
CA LEU A 19 -4.45 6.67 -12.08
C LEU A 19 -4.78 5.54 -13.07
N LYS A 20 -5.01 5.88 -14.35
CA LYS A 20 -5.29 4.90 -15.43
C LYS A 20 -4.13 3.93 -15.73
N ARG A 21 -2.91 4.19 -15.26
CA ARG A 21 -1.78 3.25 -15.42
C ARG A 21 -1.99 1.94 -14.67
N ILE A 22 -2.83 1.95 -13.63
CA ILE A 22 -3.26 0.77 -12.91
C ILE A 22 -4.67 0.43 -13.39
N SER A 23 -4.76 -0.44 -14.39
CA SER A 23 -6.02 -0.81 -15.04
C SER A 23 -6.75 -2.00 -14.40
N ASP A 24 -6.17 -2.63 -13.37
CA ASP A 24 -6.80 -3.75 -12.67
C ASP A 24 -8.04 -3.27 -11.91
N ALA A 25 -9.22 -3.78 -12.28
CA ALA A 25 -10.50 -3.38 -11.69
C ALA A 25 -10.62 -3.69 -10.19
N ARG A 26 -9.76 -4.56 -9.65
CA ARG A 26 -9.71 -4.88 -8.21
C ARG A 26 -8.89 -3.87 -7.42
N ALA A 27 -8.14 -2.99 -8.10
CA ALA A 27 -7.30 -1.99 -7.45
C ALA A 27 -8.12 -0.75 -7.11
N SER A 28 -8.24 -0.46 -5.80
CA SER A 28 -8.70 0.84 -5.32
C SER A 28 -7.50 1.77 -5.13
N GLN A 29 -7.66 3.03 -5.52
CA GLN A 29 -6.64 4.07 -5.41
C GLN A 29 -7.18 5.23 -4.59
N TYR A 30 -6.41 5.70 -3.60
CA TYR A 30 -6.78 6.77 -2.69
C TYR A 30 -5.67 7.81 -2.62
N TRP A 31 -6.04 9.06 -2.35
CA TRP A 31 -5.11 10.16 -2.10
C TRP A 31 -5.09 10.46 -0.60
N ASP A 32 -3.92 10.38 0.01
CA ASP A 32 -3.68 10.72 1.41
C ASP A 32 -2.73 11.91 1.49
N LYS A 33 -3.32 13.11 1.55
CA LYS A 33 -2.57 14.36 1.61
C LYS A 33 -1.87 14.57 2.95
N GLU A 34 -2.39 13.96 4.02
CA GLU A 34 -2.00 14.27 5.39
C GLU A 34 -1.05 13.22 5.99
N HIS A 35 -0.63 12.26 5.18
CA HIS A 35 0.26 11.17 5.58
C HIS A 35 -0.32 10.31 6.70
N LEU A 36 -1.64 10.14 6.74
CA LEU A 36 -2.29 9.36 7.79
C LEU A 36 -1.81 7.91 7.79
N VAL A 37 -1.62 7.32 6.60
CA VAL A 37 -1.12 5.95 6.46
C VAL A 37 0.35 5.87 6.88
N SER A 38 1.23 6.72 6.34
CA SER A 38 2.65 6.76 6.72
C SER A 38 2.87 6.92 8.23
N LYS A 39 2.13 7.85 8.87
CA LYS A 39 2.15 8.04 10.33
C LYS A 39 1.71 6.79 11.10
N SER A 40 0.73 6.05 10.57
CA SER A 40 0.19 4.87 11.24
C SER A 40 1.10 3.64 11.15
N ILE A 41 1.97 3.55 10.14
CA ILE A 41 2.92 2.45 9.93
C ILE A 41 4.32 2.73 10.50
N GLY A 42 4.56 3.94 11.01
CA GLY A 42 5.81 4.31 11.68
C GLY A 42 6.82 4.97 10.74
N GLU A 43 6.45 6.08 10.10
CA GLU A 43 7.40 6.92 9.37
C GLU A 43 8.59 7.34 10.24
N GLU A 44 9.83 7.17 9.75
CA GLU A 44 11.04 7.66 10.43
C GLU A 44 11.47 9.03 9.89
N ASP A 45 11.41 9.23 8.57
CA ASP A 45 11.83 10.46 7.87
C ASP A 45 10.66 11.18 7.14
N GLY A 46 9.44 11.02 7.66
CA GLY A 46 8.26 11.81 7.28
C GLY A 46 7.32 11.21 6.24
N VAL A 47 7.79 10.35 5.33
CA VAL A 47 6.92 9.58 4.42
C VAL A 47 7.46 8.17 4.24
N VAL A 48 6.59 7.17 4.39
CA VAL A 48 6.91 5.80 4.03
C VAL A 48 6.56 5.61 2.54
N TRP A 49 7.57 5.74 1.69
CA TRP A 49 7.44 5.52 0.26
C TRP A 49 8.13 4.21 -0.14
N ASP A 50 7.79 3.72 -1.33
CA ASP A 50 8.32 2.45 -1.86
C ASP A 50 8.09 1.26 -0.91
N TYR A 51 6.87 1.18 -0.38
CA TYR A 51 6.46 0.18 0.60
C TYR A 51 5.32 -0.68 0.07
N VAL A 52 5.37 -1.98 0.39
CA VAL A 52 4.28 -2.92 0.14
C VAL A 52 3.92 -3.65 1.43
N ALA A 53 2.62 -3.84 1.66
CA ALA A 53 2.10 -4.68 2.73
C ALA A 53 0.94 -5.55 2.22
N VAL A 54 0.93 -6.80 2.68
CA VAL A 54 -0.06 -7.81 2.35
C VAL A 54 -0.83 -8.17 3.61
N TYR A 55 -2.15 -7.98 3.57
CA TYR A 55 -3.05 -8.23 4.69
C TYR A 55 -4.00 -9.39 4.38
N PRO A 56 -4.48 -10.12 5.42
CA PRO A 56 -5.46 -11.16 5.21
C PRO A 56 -6.82 -10.53 4.89
N GLN A 57 -7.64 -11.25 4.11
CA GLN A 57 -8.94 -10.74 3.70
C GLN A 57 -9.85 -10.47 4.91
N GLY A 58 -10.61 -9.37 4.84
CA GLY A 58 -11.65 -9.04 5.83
C GLY A 58 -11.14 -8.33 7.08
N LYS A 59 -9.84 -8.05 7.19
CA LYS A 59 -9.33 -7.16 8.23
C LYS A 59 -9.67 -5.71 7.88
N LEU A 60 -10.29 -5.03 8.84
CA LEU A 60 -10.58 -3.61 8.76
C LEU A 60 -9.41 -2.82 9.34
N TRP A 61 -9.11 -1.68 8.73
CA TRP A 61 -8.17 -0.70 9.26
C TRP A 61 -8.98 0.24 10.16
N ASP A 62 -8.67 0.30 11.46
CA ASP A 62 -9.38 1.18 12.39
C ASP A 62 -8.60 2.49 12.62
N LYS A 63 -7.85 2.61 13.73
CA LYS A 63 -6.93 3.66 14.12
C LYS A 63 -5.55 3.43 13.54
N SER A 64 -5.18 2.16 13.35
CA SER A 64 -3.94 1.75 12.70
C SER A 64 -4.20 0.57 11.77
N PRO A 65 -3.39 0.39 10.71
CA PRO A 65 -3.45 -0.83 9.94
C PRO A 65 -3.16 -2.03 10.87
N PRO A 66 -3.80 -3.18 10.63
CA PRO A 66 -3.45 -4.41 11.33
C PRO A 66 -2.00 -4.80 11.01
N GLU A 67 -1.43 -5.73 11.76
CA GLU A 67 -0.13 -6.31 11.39
C GLU A 67 -0.22 -7.01 10.02
N PRO A 68 0.65 -6.68 9.06
CA PRO A 68 0.66 -7.34 7.76
C PRO A 68 1.21 -8.76 7.88
N ASN A 69 0.69 -9.68 7.05
CA ASN A 69 1.28 -11.01 6.89
C ASN A 69 2.66 -10.96 6.23
N TYR A 70 2.89 -9.92 5.43
CA TYR A 70 4.17 -9.63 4.80
C TYR A 70 4.24 -8.14 4.49
N SER A 71 5.38 -7.52 4.75
CA SER A 71 5.68 -6.18 4.27
C SER A 71 7.14 -6.05 3.88
N HIS A 72 7.43 -5.12 2.98
CA HIS A 72 8.81 -4.84 2.57
C HIS A 72 8.96 -3.43 2.01
N ALA A 73 10.18 -2.91 2.11
CA ALA A 73 10.64 -1.71 1.45
C ALA A 73 12.15 -1.84 1.15
N PRO A 74 12.65 -1.40 -0.02
CA PRO A 74 11.89 -0.90 -1.16
C PRO A 74 11.11 -2.02 -1.88
N VAL A 75 10.00 -1.70 -2.58
CA VAL A 75 9.15 -2.69 -3.27
C VAL A 75 9.93 -3.55 -4.24
N ILE A 76 10.94 -2.98 -4.92
CA ILE A 76 11.76 -3.70 -5.90
C ILE A 76 12.48 -4.92 -5.32
N HIS A 77 12.79 -4.91 -4.01
CA HIS A 77 13.41 -6.04 -3.33
C HIS A 77 12.40 -7.00 -2.71
N GLY A 78 11.13 -6.59 -2.65
CA GLY A 78 10.05 -7.34 -2.01
C GLY A 78 9.12 -8.06 -2.96
N ILE A 79 9.34 -7.96 -4.28
CA ILE A 79 8.38 -8.44 -5.30
C ILE A 79 8.08 -9.94 -5.12
N ASP A 80 9.10 -10.77 -4.98
CA ASP A 80 8.90 -12.22 -4.91
C ASP A 80 8.22 -12.63 -3.59
N GLY A 81 8.68 -12.11 -2.45
CA GLY A 81 8.01 -12.34 -1.17
C GLY A 81 6.57 -11.82 -1.13
N THR A 82 6.28 -10.71 -1.82
CA THR A 82 4.91 -10.20 -1.98
C THR A 82 4.03 -11.20 -2.75
N ARG A 83 4.54 -11.75 -3.86
CA ARG A 83 3.80 -12.74 -4.66
C ARG A 83 3.51 -13.99 -3.85
N GLU A 84 4.50 -14.50 -3.13
CA GLU A 84 4.36 -15.68 -2.26
C GLU A 84 3.32 -15.45 -1.16
N ALA A 85 3.38 -14.29 -0.48
CA ALA A 85 2.43 -13.93 0.56
C ALA A 85 0.99 -13.86 0.03
N ILE A 86 0.77 -13.26 -1.15
CA ILE A 86 -0.55 -13.21 -1.80
C ILE A 86 -1.03 -14.63 -2.15
N GLN A 87 -0.19 -15.45 -2.77
CA GLN A 87 -0.55 -16.81 -3.15
C GLN A 87 -0.95 -17.66 -1.95
N LYS A 88 -0.21 -17.55 -0.84
CA LYS A 88 -0.51 -18.24 0.41
C LYS A 88 -1.89 -17.88 0.95
N LEU A 89 -2.21 -16.58 1.03
CA LEU A 89 -3.52 -16.11 1.51
C LEU A 89 -4.68 -16.55 0.60
N LEU A 90 -4.46 -16.59 -0.72
CA LEU A 90 -5.46 -17.08 -1.66
C LEU A 90 -5.72 -18.59 -1.48
N GLN A 91 -4.68 -19.38 -1.23
CA GLN A 91 -4.81 -20.83 -1.00
C GLN A 91 -5.48 -21.16 0.33
N GLU A 92 -5.15 -20.42 1.40
CA GLU A 92 -5.76 -20.60 2.72
C GLU A 92 -7.28 -20.35 2.69
N LYS A 93 -7.73 -19.42 1.86
CA LYS A 93 -9.15 -19.14 1.66
C LYS A 93 -9.89 -20.24 0.88
N SER A 94 -9.21 -20.99 0.03
CA SER A 94 -9.82 -22.06 -0.78
C SER A 94 -9.99 -23.39 -0.04
N LYS A 95 -9.52 -23.48 1.21
CA LYS A 95 -9.76 -24.62 2.11
C LYS A 95 -10.97 -24.36 2.99
#